data_AF-A0A7S2AAJ1-F1
#
_entry.id   AF-A0A7S2AAJ1-F1
#
_cell.length_a   1.000
_cell.length_b   1.000
_cell.length_c   1.000
_cell.angle_alpha   90.00
_cell.angle_beta   90.00
_cell.angle_gamma   90.00
#
_symmetry.space_group_name_H-M   'P 1'
#
loop_
_entity.id
_entity.type
_entity.pdbx_description
1 polymer ?
#
loop_
_entity_poly.entity_id
_entity_poly.type
_entity_poly.pdbx_seq_one_letter_code
_entity_poly.pdbx_strand_id
1 'polypeptide(L)'
;KAAALAGESGKDKKKEKDTKASSAAKSDEIVVNEATFADFVQRTKEAVPVIKEIEINNASNDEEKAAVVAKWDKVLAAIPAEAEQVMGIIKRKSAEASA
;
A
#
# COMPACT_ATOMS: atom_id res chain seq x y z
N LYS A 1 -0.28 -24.37 19.49
CA LYS A 1 -1.33 -24.30 20.54
C LYS A 1 -2.34 -23.23 20.11
N ALA A 2 -3.29 -23.59 19.25
CA ALA A 2 -4.41 -22.74 18.88
C ALA A 2 -5.66 -23.59 19.11
N ALA A 3 -6.35 -23.30 20.21
CA ALA A 3 -7.66 -23.83 20.51
C ALA A 3 -8.49 -22.64 21.00
N ALA A 4 -9.55 -22.35 20.26
CA ALA A 4 -10.80 -21.81 20.80
C ALA A 4 -11.84 -21.85 19.69
N LEU A 5 -12.54 -22.98 19.63
CA LEU A 5 -13.91 -23.07 19.17
C LEU A 5 -14.85 -22.44 20.22
N ALA A 6 -16.06 -22.17 19.75
CA ALA A 6 -17.32 -21.99 20.49
C ALA A 6 -17.80 -20.54 20.65
N GLY A 7 -18.79 -20.24 19.82
CA GLY A 7 -19.73 -19.13 19.94
C GLY A 7 -21.02 -19.56 19.25
N GLU A 8 -21.67 -20.57 19.84
CA GLU A 8 -23.02 -21.03 19.53
C GLU A 8 -24.03 -19.90 19.76
N SER A 9 -25.09 -19.82 18.94
CA SER A 9 -26.48 -19.52 19.37
C SER A 9 -27.30 -18.91 18.23
N GLY A 10 -28.58 -19.30 18.18
CA GLY A 10 -29.63 -18.41 17.68
C GLY A 10 -30.30 -18.83 16.38
N LYS A 11 -31.14 -19.87 16.44
CA LYS A 11 -32.35 -19.91 15.62
C LYS A 11 -33.19 -18.69 15.98
N ASP A 12 -33.38 -17.76 15.04
CA ASP A 12 -34.54 -16.87 15.10
C ASP A 12 -35.11 -16.59 13.71
N LYS A 13 -36.41 -16.83 13.59
CA LYS A 13 -37.21 -16.69 12.38
C LYS A 13 -37.58 -15.22 12.20
N LYS A 14 -37.11 -14.55 11.15
CA LYS A 14 -37.80 -13.34 10.66
C LYS A 14 -37.50 -13.04 9.19
N LYS A 15 -38.48 -13.42 8.35
CA LYS A 15 -38.89 -12.79 7.09
C LYS A 15 -37.78 -12.32 6.15
N GLU A 16 -37.48 -13.15 5.15
CA GLU A 16 -37.12 -12.65 3.82
C GLU A 16 -38.29 -11.82 3.27
N LYS A 17 -38.17 -10.50 3.32
CA LYS A 17 -38.84 -9.58 2.40
C LYS A 17 -38.00 -8.30 2.35
N ASP A 18 -37.89 -7.74 1.15
CA ASP A 18 -37.11 -6.56 0.78
C ASP A 18 -35.64 -6.82 0.39
N THR A 19 -35.46 -7.62 -0.66
CA THR A 19 -34.41 -7.37 -1.66
C THR A 19 -34.66 -6.02 -2.34
N LYS A 20 -34.36 -4.93 -1.63
CA LYS A 20 -34.01 -3.65 -2.26
C LYS A 20 -32.50 -3.60 -2.31
N ALA A 21 -31.93 -4.17 -3.37
CA ALA A 21 -30.54 -3.95 -3.76
C ALA A 21 -30.40 -2.46 -4.12
N SER A 22 -30.28 -1.61 -3.10
CA SER A 22 -29.88 -0.23 -3.26
C SER A 22 -28.37 -0.21 -3.06
N SER A 23 -27.66 0.05 -4.15
CA SER A 23 -26.24 0.38 -4.22
C SER A 23 -25.75 1.14 -2.98
N ALA A 24 -25.15 0.42 -2.04
CA ALA A 24 -24.47 0.99 -0.88
C ALA A 24 -23.24 0.15 -0.54
N ALA A 25 -22.49 -0.27 -1.57
CA ALA A 25 -21.05 -0.29 -1.39
C ALA A 25 -20.65 1.19 -1.34
N LYS A 26 -20.70 1.80 -0.15
CA LYS A 26 -19.84 2.95 0.08
C LYS A 26 -18.46 2.39 -0.23
N SER A 27 -17.85 2.82 -1.33
CA SER A 27 -16.42 2.67 -1.49
C SER A 27 -15.84 3.19 -0.19
N ASP A 28 -15.29 2.30 0.64
CA ASP A 28 -14.56 2.71 1.83
C ASP A 28 -13.42 3.58 1.29
N GLU A 29 -13.65 4.88 1.28
CA GLU A 29 -12.76 5.85 0.67
C GLU A 29 -11.48 5.79 1.50
N ILE A 30 -10.42 5.24 0.91
CA ILE A 30 -9.14 5.11 1.58
C ILE A 30 -8.59 6.52 1.72
N VAL A 31 -8.81 7.12 2.89
CA VAL A 31 -8.23 8.42 3.25
C VAL A 31 -6.76 8.20 3.56
N VAL A 32 -5.91 8.41 2.57
CA VAL A 32 -4.46 8.44 2.78
C VAL A 32 -4.10 9.80 3.34
N ASN A 33 -3.60 9.84 4.57
CA ASN A 33 -3.06 11.05 5.18
C ASN A 33 -1.68 11.39 4.59
N GLU A 34 -1.43 12.67 4.30
CA GLU A 34 -0.13 13.20 3.86
C GLU A 34 1.05 12.68 4.68
N ALA A 35 0.92 12.64 6.01
CA ALA A 35 1.98 12.18 6.90
C ALA A 35 2.28 10.68 6.71
N THR A 36 1.25 9.85 6.55
CA THR A 36 1.41 8.40 6.34
C THR A 36 2.08 8.11 5.01
N PHE A 37 1.74 8.86 3.96
CA PHE A 37 2.40 8.69 2.66
C PHE A 37 3.85 9.16 2.70
N ALA A 38 4.14 10.29 3.35
CA ALA A 38 5.52 10.76 3.51
C ALA A 38 6.39 9.74 4.27
N ASP A 39 5.87 9.15 5.35
CA ASP A 39 6.55 8.08 6.10
C ASP A 39 6.79 6.83 5.23
N PHE A 40 5.79 6.41 4.45
CA PHE A 40 5.94 5.31 3.50
C PHE A 40 7.08 5.58 2.50
N VAL A 41 7.09 6.75 1.86
CA VAL A 41 8.15 7.14 0.91
C VAL A 41 9.52 7.16 1.59
N GLN A 42 9.61 7.67 2.81
CA GLN A 42 10.85 7.68 3.58
C GLN A 42 11.36 6.24 3.82
N ARG A 43 10.49 5.34 4.28
CA ARG A 43 10.84 3.93 4.50
C ARG A 43 11.23 3.21 3.20
N THR A 44 10.58 3.53 2.08
CA THR A 44 10.96 2.99 0.77
C THR A 44 12.35 3.46 0.34
N LYS A 45 12.68 4.75 0.53
CA LYS A 45 14.01 5.29 0.24
C LYS A 45 15.11 4.61 1.05
N GLU A 46 14.82 4.23 2.29
CA GLU A 46 15.75 3.52 3.16
C GLU A 46 15.88 2.03 2.81
N ALA A 47 14.80 1.38 2.37
CA ALA A 47 14.80 -0.04 2.02
C ALA A 47 15.52 -0.34 0.69
N VAL A 48 15.41 0.55 -0.31
CA VAL A 48 15.97 0.32 -1.66
C VAL A 48 17.48 0.07 -1.66
N PRO A 49 18.32 0.86 -0.96
CA PRO A 49 19.76 0.59 -0.85
C PRO A 49 20.07 -0.77 -0.22
N VAL A 50 19.30 -1.19 0.78
CA VAL A 50 19.48 -2.49 1.45
C VAL A 50 19.20 -3.64 0.49
N ILE A 51 18.10 -3.58 -0.26
CA ILE A 51 17.76 -4.60 -1.26
C ILE A 51 18.82 -4.63 -2.38
N LYS A 52 19.25 -3.45 -2.85
CA LYS A 52 20.33 -3.31 -3.83
C LYS A 52 21.59 -4.04 -3.36
N GLU A 53 22.02 -3.83 -2.11
CA GLU A 53 23.21 -4.48 -1.55
C GLU A 53 23.06 -6.00 -1.48
N ILE A 54 21.91 -6.50 -1.03
CA ILE A 54 21.61 -7.95 -0.99
C ILE A 54 21.67 -8.55 -2.40
N GLU A 55 21.06 -7.91 -3.39
CA GLU A 55 21.09 -8.39 -4.78
C GLU A 55 22.51 -8.36 -5.37
N ILE A 56 23.33 -7.33 -5.06
CA ILE A 56 24.74 -7.25 -5.50
C ILE A 56 25.58 -8.38 -4.88
N ASN A 57 25.38 -8.68 -3.60
CA ASN A 57 26.12 -9.74 -2.92
C ASN A 57 25.74 -11.15 -3.40
N ASN A 58 24.52 -11.31 -3.94
CA ASN A 58 24.04 -12.57 -4.52
C ASN A 58 24.34 -12.71 -6.02
N ALA A 59 24.75 -11.63 -6.70
CA ALA A 59 25.13 -11.67 -8.10
C ALA A 59 26.39 -12.52 -8.30
N SER A 60 26.35 -13.39 -9.30
CA SER A 60 27.38 -14.40 -9.56
C SER A 60 28.59 -13.86 -10.32
N ASN A 61 28.48 -12.66 -10.89
CA ASN A 61 29.52 -12.03 -11.72
C ASN A 61 29.37 -10.50 -11.74
N ASP A 62 30.36 -9.80 -12.29
CA ASP A 62 30.40 -8.34 -12.30
C ASP A 62 29.37 -7.70 -13.24
N GLU A 63 28.95 -8.41 -14.29
CA GLU A 63 27.89 -7.96 -15.20
C GLU A 63 26.53 -7.92 -14.49
N GLU A 64 26.20 -8.98 -13.75
CA GLU A 64 25.00 -9.05 -12.91
C GLU A 64 25.02 -7.99 -11.83
N LYS A 65 26.17 -7.76 -11.16
CA LYS A 65 26.31 -6.67 -10.18
C LYS A 65 26.00 -5.31 -10.80
N ALA A 66 26.57 -5.02 -11.98
CA ALA A 66 26.33 -3.77 -12.68
C ALA A 66 24.86 -3.60 -13.10
N ALA A 67 24.22 -4.68 -13.55
CA ALA A 67 22.80 -4.68 -13.90
C ALA A 67 21.90 -4.42 -12.67
N VAL A 68 22.20 -5.05 -11.53
CA VAL A 68 21.51 -4.81 -10.26
C VAL A 68 21.69 -3.36 -9.82
N VAL A 69 22.91 -2.82 -9.90
CA VAL A 69 23.20 -1.43 -9.58
C VAL A 69 22.34 -0.49 -10.42
N ALA A 70 22.37 -0.66 -11.75
CA ALA A 70 21.61 0.18 -12.67
C ALA A 70 20.09 0.06 -12.48
N LYS A 71 19.57 -1.13 -12.17
CA LYS A 71 18.15 -1.36 -11.86
C LYS A 71 17.73 -0.55 -10.63
N TRP A 72 18.44 -0.71 -9.52
CA TRP A 72 18.06 -0.07 -8.26
C TRP A 72 18.35 1.43 -8.21
N ASP A 73 19.36 1.91 -8.94
CA ASP A 73 19.60 3.35 -9.08
C ASP A 73 18.46 4.04 -9.84
N LYS A 74 17.91 3.38 -10.87
CA LYS A 74 16.71 3.86 -11.57
C LYS A 74 15.50 3.92 -10.64
N VAL A 75 15.29 2.89 -9.80
CA VAL A 75 14.21 2.87 -8.80
C VAL A 75 14.38 4.02 -7.81
N LEU A 76 15.58 4.19 -7.25
CA LEU A 76 15.86 5.25 -6.28
C LEU A 76 15.64 6.65 -6.88
N ALA A 77 16.00 6.86 -8.14
CA ALA A 77 15.79 8.11 -8.86
C ALA A 77 14.31 8.38 -9.19
N ALA A 78 13.49 7.35 -9.36
CA ALA A 78 12.06 7.48 -9.69
C ALA A 78 11.20 7.85 -8.46
N ILE A 79 11.57 7.37 -7.26
CA ILE A 79 10.78 7.57 -6.03
C ILE A 79 10.36 9.03 -5.78
N PRO A 80 11.24 10.05 -5.89
CA PRO A 80 10.85 11.43 -5.62
C PRO A 80 9.74 11.94 -6.56
N ALA A 81 9.84 11.64 -7.86
CA ALA A 81 8.88 12.10 -8.86
C ALA A 81 7.51 11.41 -8.68
N GLU A 82 7.51 10.10 -8.44
CA GLU A 82 6.28 9.36 -8.16
C GLU A 82 5.62 9.80 -6.85
N ALA A 83 6.42 10.05 -5.80
CA ALA A 83 5.93 10.56 -4.54
C ALA A 83 5.27 11.94 -4.68
N GLU A 84 5.84 12.83 -5.49
CA GLU A 84 5.28 14.16 -5.75
C GLU A 84 3.92 14.06 -6.46
N GLN A 85 3.81 13.20 -7.48
CA GLN A 85 2.56 12.99 -8.20
C GLN A 85 1.45 12.50 -7.27
N VAL A 86 1.74 11.52 -6.41
CA VAL A 86 0.77 10.98 -5.46
C VAL A 86 0.42 12.00 -4.37
N MET A 87 1.39 12.71 -3.81
CA MET A 87 1.13 13.79 -2.84
C MET A 87 0.26 14.91 -3.42
N GLY A 88 0.41 15.24 -4.70
CA GLY A 88 -0.47 16.19 -5.39
C GLY A 88 -1.92 15.71 -5.51
N ILE A 89 -2.14 14.39 -5.64
CA ILE A 89 -3.49 13.80 -5.60
C ILE A 89 -4.04 13.84 -4.18
N ILE A 90 -3.25 13.42 -3.18
CA ILE A 90 -3.64 13.43 -1.77
C ILE A 90 -4.09 14.83 -1.36
N LYS A 91 -3.26 15.86 -1.62
CA LYS A 91 -3.59 17.27 -1.29
C LYS A 91 -4.90 17.74 -1.93
N ARG A 92 -5.13 17.41 -3.21
CA ARG A 92 -6.38 17.76 -3.90
C ARG A 92 -7.59 17.07 -3.28
N LYS A 93 -7.48 15.78 -2.97
CA LYS A 93 -8.55 15.01 -2.34
C LYS A 93 -8.83 15.47 -0.90
N SER A 94 -7.79 15.80 -0.14
CA SER A 94 -7.93 16.38 1.20
C SER A 94 -8.59 17.76 1.17
N ALA A 95 -8.28 18.60 0.16
CA ALA A 95 -8.97 19.87 -0.04
C ALA A 95 -10.44 19.69 -0.44
N GLU A 96 -10.75 18.75 -1.34
CA GLU A 96 -12.13 18.41 -1.72
C GLU A 96 -12.96 17.86 -0.55
N ALA A 97 -12.35 17.09 0.35
CA ALA A 97 -13.03 16.51 1.51
C ALA A 97 -13.25 17.48 2.68
N SER A 98 -12.56 18.63 2.69
CA SER A 98 -12.67 19.65 3.75
C SER A 98 -13.52 20.87 3.36
N ALA A 99 -14.01 20.89 2.12
CA ALA A 99 -15.02 21.84 1.62
C ALA A 99 -16.44 21.29 1.78
#